data_AF-A0A127SDY0-F1
#
_entry.id   AF-A0A127SDY0-F1
#
_cell.length_a   1.000
_cell.length_b   1.000
_cell.length_c   1.000
_cell.angle_alpha   90.00
_cell.angle_beta   90.00
_cell.angle_gamma   90.00
#
_symmetry.space_group_name_H-M   'P 1'
#
loop_
_entity.id
_entity.type
_entity.pdbx_description
1 polymer ?
#
loop_
_entity_poly.entity_id
_entity_poly.type
_entity_poly.pdbx_seq_one_letter_code
_entity_poly.pdbx_strand_id
1 'polypeptide(L)'
;WLDGDKLAISAIEQVNFLVKLFKDELPVSRESQWIVKDILVSEATKKYVLRSKTGMASKIGWWVGWVETDDDVYFFACNIDLLQERNIGDRINVSRKILEAENI
;
A
#
# COMPACT_ATOMS: atom_id res chain seq x y z
N TRP A 1 0.27 -17.16 -2.00
CA TRP A 1 0.62 -15.86 -2.60
C TRP A 1 2.09 -15.79 -3.02
N LEU A 2 3.01 -16.52 -2.37
CA LEU A 2 4.45 -16.52 -2.71
C LEU A 2 4.81 -17.44 -3.88
N ASP A 3 4.09 -18.56 -4.04
CA ASP A 3 4.45 -19.61 -5.02
C ASP A 3 3.91 -19.36 -6.44
N GLY A 4 3.57 -18.11 -6.78
CA GLY A 4 3.37 -17.62 -8.15
C GLY A 4 2.14 -18.09 -8.95
N ASP A 5 1.66 -19.32 -8.74
CA ASP A 5 0.88 -20.00 -9.80
C ASP A 5 -0.65 -19.97 -9.60
N LYS A 6 -1.15 -19.46 -8.46
CA LYS A 6 -2.59 -19.56 -8.12
C LYS A 6 -3.23 -18.28 -7.60
N LEU A 7 -2.43 -17.28 -7.19
CA LEU A 7 -2.96 -16.03 -6.66
C LEU A 7 -2.11 -14.87 -7.20
N ALA A 8 -2.72 -14.08 -8.07
CA ALA A 8 -2.16 -12.86 -8.63
C ALA A 8 -3.13 -11.70 -8.39
N ILE A 9 -2.60 -10.48 -8.37
CA ILE A 9 -3.39 -9.26 -8.20
C ILE A 9 -2.68 -8.12 -8.92
N SER A 10 -3.44 -7.30 -9.63
CA SER A 10 -2.97 -6.07 -10.27
C SER A 10 -2.89 -4.91 -9.28
N ALA A 11 -2.17 -3.84 -9.65
CA ALA A 11 -2.11 -2.61 -8.84
C ALA A 11 -3.50 -1.97 -8.66
N ILE A 12 -4.34 -2.01 -9.69
CA ILE A 12 -5.71 -1.46 -9.62
C ILE A 12 -6.56 -2.29 -8.66
N GLU A 13 -6.44 -3.63 -8.68
CA GLU A 13 -7.14 -4.48 -7.73
C GLU A 13 -6.65 -4.29 -6.29
N GLN A 14 -5.36 -4.03 -6.08
CA GLN A 14 -4.83 -3.62 -4.77
C GLN A 14 -5.51 -2.34 -4.28
N VAL A 15 -5.58 -1.29 -5.10
CA VAL A 15 -6.27 -0.04 -4.76
C VAL A 15 -7.74 -0.31 -4.42
N ASN A 16 -8.45 -1.08 -5.26
CA ASN A 16 -9.85 -1.43 -5.01
C ASN A 16 -10.06 -2.19 -3.69
N PHE A 17 -9.14 -3.09 -3.34
CA PHE A 17 -9.16 -3.79 -2.06
C PHE A 17 -8.93 -2.83 -0.88
N LEU A 18 -7.95 -1.93 -0.98
CA LEU A 18 -7.64 -0.94 0.05
C LEU A 18 -8.80 0.04 0.27
N VAL A 19 -9.48 0.48 -0.79
CA VAL A 19 -10.69 1.33 -0.68
C VAL A 19 -11.78 0.62 0.11
N LYS A 20 -12.02 -0.67 -0.14
CA LYS A 20 -13.01 -1.45 0.63
C LYS A 20 -12.59 -1.61 2.09
N LEU A 21 -11.32 -1.89 2.36
CA LEU A 21 -10.78 -1.96 3.72
C LEU A 21 -10.92 -0.62 4.46
N PHE A 22 -10.64 0.49 3.78
CA PHE A 22 -10.79 1.82 4.33
C PHE A 22 -12.23 2.11 4.75
N LYS A 23 -13.19 1.80 3.87
CA LYS A 23 -14.64 2.02 4.06
C LYS A 23 -15.35 1.00 4.96
N ASP A 24 -14.62 0.06 5.57
CA ASP A 24 -15.17 -1.05 6.36
C ASP A 24 -16.11 -1.99 5.55
N GLU A 25 -15.92 -2.09 4.22
CA GLU A 25 -16.80 -2.82 3.28
C GLU A 25 -16.38 -4.28 3.00
N LEU A 26 -15.29 -4.77 3.59
CA LEU A 26 -14.89 -6.17 3.43
C LEU A 26 -15.84 -7.11 4.22
N PRO A 27 -16.05 -8.36 3.74
CA PRO A 27 -16.98 -9.32 4.37
C PRO A 27 -16.37 -10.00 5.62
N VAL A 28 -15.84 -9.20 6.54
CA VAL A 28 -15.26 -9.61 7.84
C VAL A 28 -15.67 -8.60 8.90
N SER A 29 -15.41 -8.87 10.19
CA SER A 29 -15.84 -7.96 11.26
C SER A 29 -15.19 -6.58 11.12
N ARG A 30 -15.95 -5.53 11.47
CA ARG A 30 -15.44 -4.16 11.51
C ARG A 30 -14.24 -4.03 12.43
N GLU A 31 -14.27 -4.74 13.56
CA GLU A 31 -13.16 -4.81 14.53
C GLU A 31 -11.88 -5.34 13.87
N SER A 32 -11.95 -6.43 13.10
CA SER A 32 -10.78 -6.95 12.38
C SER A 32 -10.26 -5.96 11.34
N GLN A 33 -11.15 -5.28 10.60
CA GLN A 33 -10.74 -4.25 9.63
C GLN A 33 -10.03 -3.08 10.33
N TRP A 34 -10.53 -2.65 11.49
CA TRP A 34 -9.92 -1.59 12.29
C TRP A 34 -8.55 -2.00 12.83
N ILE A 35 -8.41 -3.20 13.39
CA ILE A 35 -7.13 -3.74 13.86
C ILE A 35 -6.11 -3.79 12.72
N VAL A 36 -6.51 -4.25 11.53
CA VAL A 36 -5.63 -4.28 10.36
C VAL A 36 -5.21 -2.86 9.96
N LYS A 37 -6.16 -1.90 9.89
CA LYS A 37 -5.82 -0.50 9.60
C LYS A 37 -4.81 0.05 10.60
N ASP A 38 -5.00 -0.21 11.90
CA ASP A 38 -4.12 0.25 12.97
C ASP A 38 -2.69 -0.30 12.84
N ILE A 39 -2.55 -1.61 12.60
CA ILE A 39 -1.24 -2.25 12.41
C ILE A 39 -0.53 -1.76 11.14
N LEU A 40 -1.27 -1.28 10.13
CA LEU A 40 -0.69 -0.77 8.89
C LEU A 40 -0.09 0.63 9.02
N VAL A 41 -0.27 1.36 10.13
CA VAL A 41 0.37 2.68 10.33
C VAL A 41 1.88 2.51 10.25
N SER A 42 2.45 3.03 9.15
CA SER A 42 3.88 3.00 8.90
C SER A 42 4.55 4.34 9.20
N GLU A 43 3.76 5.42 9.22
CA GLU A 43 4.20 6.75 9.59
C GLU A 43 2.99 7.60 10.01
N ALA A 44 3.17 8.44 11.03
CA ALA A 44 2.14 9.37 11.50
C ALA A 44 2.79 10.70 11.88
N THR A 45 2.28 11.78 11.33
CA THR A 45 2.74 13.15 11.60
C THR A 45 1.57 14.03 11.99
N LYS A 46 1.82 15.32 12.23
CA LYS A 46 0.74 16.30 12.44
C LYS A 46 -0.06 16.61 11.16
N LYS A 47 0.43 16.22 9.98
CA LYS A 47 -0.16 16.57 8.68
C LYS A 47 -0.83 15.38 7.99
N TYR A 48 -0.35 14.17 8.26
CA TYR A 48 -0.86 12.97 7.62
C TYR A 48 -0.59 11.70 8.44
N VAL A 49 -1.35 10.66 8.11
CA VAL A 49 -1.10 9.28 8.51
C VAL A 49 -0.91 8.43 7.27
N LEU A 50 0.20 7.72 7.19
CA LEU A 50 0.53 6.81 6.09
C LEU A 50 0.41 5.37 6.57
N ARG A 51 -0.57 4.66 6.00
CA ARG A 51 -0.79 3.23 6.25
C ARG A 51 -0.31 2.45 5.05
N SER A 52 0.64 1.54 5.23
CA SER A 52 1.25 0.85 4.09
C SER A 52 1.79 -0.54 4.40
N LYS A 53 1.98 -1.32 3.33
CA LYS A 53 2.64 -2.62 3.40
C LYS A 53 3.63 -2.78 2.25
N THR A 54 4.80 -3.31 2.59
CA THR A 54 5.81 -3.79 1.64
C THR A 54 5.55 -5.24 1.26
N GLY A 55 5.86 -5.60 0.00
CA GLY A 55 5.84 -6.97 -0.49
C GLY A 55 7.03 -7.26 -1.40
N MET A 56 7.42 -8.53 -1.45
CA MET A 56 8.41 -9.04 -2.38
C MET A 56 8.06 -10.49 -2.71
N ALA A 57 7.94 -10.80 -3.99
CA ALA A 57 7.77 -12.16 -4.47
C ALA A 57 8.45 -12.28 -5.83
N SER A 58 9.25 -13.34 -6.03
CA SER A 58 10.06 -13.50 -7.22
C SER A 58 10.89 -12.23 -7.50
N LYS A 59 10.76 -11.65 -8.70
CA LYS A 59 11.43 -10.41 -9.12
C LYS A 59 10.51 -9.18 -9.07
N ILE A 60 9.45 -9.18 -8.27
CA ILE A 60 8.52 -8.04 -8.17
C ILE A 60 8.52 -7.51 -6.74
N GLY A 61 8.77 -6.20 -6.59
CA GLY A 61 8.69 -5.48 -5.33
C GLY A 61 7.41 -4.65 -5.27
N TRP A 62 6.71 -4.69 -4.13
CA TRP A 62 5.46 -3.98 -3.90
C TRP A 62 5.57 -2.98 -2.75
N TRP A 63 4.92 -1.84 -2.92
CA TRP A 63 4.55 -0.95 -1.83
C TRP A 63 3.14 -0.41 -2.09
N VAL A 64 2.23 -0.71 -1.18
CA VAL A 64 0.81 -0.38 -1.32
C VAL A 64 0.31 0.24 -0.03
N GLY A 65 -0.69 1.11 -0.12
CA GLY A 65 -1.21 1.79 1.05
C GLY A 65 -2.08 2.98 0.71
N TRP A 66 -2.30 3.83 1.71
CA TRP A 66 -2.93 5.12 1.53
C TRP A 66 -2.38 6.16 2.51
N VAL A 67 -2.50 7.43 2.12
CA VAL A 67 -2.19 8.62 2.93
C VAL A 67 -3.51 9.27 3.31
N GLU A 68 -3.73 9.44 4.61
CA GLU A 68 -4.85 10.22 5.16
C GLU A 68 -4.31 11.60 5.54
N THR A 69 -4.84 12.67 4.95
CA THR A 69 -4.59 14.05 5.35
C THR A 69 -5.83 14.63 6.02
N ASP A 70 -5.77 15.89 6.46
CA ASP A 70 -6.95 16.60 6.98
C ASP A 70 -8.03 16.82 5.90
N ASP A 71 -7.63 16.84 4.62
CA ASP A 71 -8.50 17.23 3.49
C ASP A 71 -9.00 16.03 2.68
N ASP A 72 -8.18 14.99 2.49
CA ASP A 72 -8.50 13.87 1.59
C ASP A 72 -7.73 12.58 1.93
N VAL A 73 -8.05 11.50 1.23
CA VAL A 73 -7.42 10.18 1.35
C VAL A 73 -6.92 9.71 -0.01
N TYR A 74 -5.62 9.48 -0.10
CA TYR A 74 -4.94 9.11 -1.34
C TYR A 74 -4.48 7.67 -1.31
N PHE A 75 -5.03 6.82 -2.19
CA PHE A 75 -4.65 5.42 -2.31
C PHE A 75 -3.56 5.22 -3.35
N PHE A 76 -2.61 4.34 -3.06
CA PHE A 76 -1.55 4.00 -4.00
C PHE A 76 -1.22 2.51 -3.99
N ALA A 77 -0.76 2.03 -5.14
CA ALA A 77 -0.18 0.70 -5.28
C ALA A 77 0.96 0.74 -6.31
N CYS A 78 2.19 0.63 -5.84
CA CYS A 78 3.38 0.56 -6.68
C CYS A 78 3.91 -0.87 -6.74
N ASN A 79 4.22 -1.32 -7.95
CA ASN A 79 5.07 -2.48 -8.19
C ASN A 79 6.19 -2.13 -9.16
N ILE A 80 7.35 -2.75 -8.95
CA ILE A 80 8.53 -2.59 -9.80
C ILE A 80 9.22 -3.94 -10.03
N ASP A 81 9.90 -4.06 -11.16
CA ASP A 81 10.82 -5.15 -11.42
C ASP A 81 12.09 -5.00 -10.58
N LEU A 82 12.36 -6.01 -9.75
CA LEU A 82 13.58 -6.16 -8.98
C LEU A 82 14.59 -6.98 -9.79
N LEU A 83 15.20 -6.35 -10.79
CA LEU A 83 16.26 -6.95 -11.59
C LEU A 83 17.53 -7.25 -10.75
N GLN A 84 17.71 -6.50 -9.65
CA GLN A 84 18.78 -6.68 -8.68
C GLN A 84 18.21 -6.43 -7.28
N GLU A 85 18.53 -7.29 -6.30
CA GLU A 85 18.00 -7.18 -4.94
C GLU A 85 18.31 -5.84 -4.27
N ARG A 86 19.42 -5.18 -4.64
CA ARG A 86 19.78 -3.86 -4.11
C ARG A 86 18.75 -2.76 -4.42
N ASN A 87 17.87 -2.97 -5.40
CA ASN A 87 16.82 -2.00 -5.79
C ASN A 87 15.53 -2.15 -4.95
N ILE A 88 15.52 -3.02 -3.94
CA ILE A 88 14.39 -3.25 -3.03
C ILE A 88 13.80 -1.95 -2.44
N GLY A 89 14.63 -0.94 -2.20
CA GLY A 89 14.21 0.36 -1.66
C GLY A 89 13.46 1.25 -2.66
N ASP A 90 13.64 1.02 -3.95
CA ASP A 90 13.12 1.91 -5.00
C ASP A 90 11.59 1.93 -5.04
N ARG A 91 10.93 0.83 -4.68
CA ARG A 91 9.46 0.76 -4.57
C ARG A 91 8.90 1.82 -3.61
N ILE A 92 9.64 2.15 -2.55
CA ILE A 92 9.26 3.19 -1.59
C ILE A 92 9.72 4.55 -2.12
N ASN A 93 10.99 4.67 -2.52
CA ASN A 93 11.56 5.96 -2.94
C ASN A 93 10.82 6.59 -4.12
N VAL A 94 10.51 5.81 -5.16
CA VAL A 94 9.78 6.29 -6.34
C VAL A 94 8.37 6.74 -5.96
N SER A 95 7.66 5.91 -5.21
CA SER A 95 6.30 6.21 -4.78
C SER A 95 6.24 7.45 -3.90
N ARG A 96 7.18 7.63 -2.96
CA ARG A 96 7.23 8.84 -2.13
C ARG A 96 7.51 10.09 -2.98
N LYS A 97 8.44 10.02 -3.93
CA LYS A 97 8.68 11.13 -4.86
C LYS A 97 7.45 11.49 -5.69
N ILE A 98 6.63 10.52 -6.07
CA ILE A 98 5.36 10.78 -6.78
C ILE A 98 4.37 11.46 -5.83
N LEU A 99 4.17 10.94 -4.61
CA LEU A 99 3.29 11.57 -3.61
C LEU A 99 3.70 13.02 -3.34
N GLU A 100 5.00 13.25 -3.11
CA GLU A 100 5.56 14.59 -2.90
C GLU A 100 5.34 15.51 -4.12
N ALA A 101 5.50 15.00 -5.34
CA ALA A 101 5.28 15.77 -6.57
C ALA A 101 3.81 16.17 -6.78
N GLU A 102 2.88 15.34 -6.29
CA GLU A 102 1.44 15.61 -6.27
C GLU A 102 1.00 16.44 -5.05
N ASN A 103 1.94 16.88 -4.20
CA ASN A 103 1.69 17.62 -2.95
C ASN A 103 0.85 16.85 -1.92
N ILE A 104 1.02 15.53 -1.87
CA ILE A 104 0.40 14.62 -0.90
C ILE A 104 1.35 14.41 0.30
#